data_AF-A0A363CYA2-F1
#
_entry.id   AF-A0A363CYA2-F1
#
_cell.length_a   1.000
_cell.length_b   1.000
_cell.length_c   1.000
_cell.angle_alpha   90.00
_cell.angle_beta   90.00
_cell.angle_gamma   90.00
#
_symmetry.space_group_name_H-M   'P 1'
#
loop_
_entity.id
_entity.type
_entity.pdbx_description
1 polymer ?
#
loop_
_entity_poly.entity_id
_entity_poly.type
_entity_poly.pdbx_seq_one_letter_code
_entity_poly.pdbx_strand_id
1 'polypeptide(L)'
;MITQVDKDSLFNTFGVKNFELLHSAIDNMAPSLVEYYLSSFRSDDELYFNKRDIEESISIGDYNLYIDYTKNIYLELNSTTKESTESFW
;
A
#
# COMPACT_ATOMS: atom_id res chain seq x y z
N MET A 1 2.29 -9.44 4.53
CA MET A 1 0.84 -9.45 4.90
C MET A 1 0.11 -8.56 3.92
N ILE A 2 -1.05 -9.00 3.43
CA ILE A 2 -1.88 -8.24 2.49
C ILE A 2 -3.29 -8.06 3.05
N THR A 3 -3.81 -6.84 2.96
CA THR A 3 -5.17 -6.48 3.35
C THR A 3 -5.88 -5.78 2.19
N GLN A 4 -7.20 -5.90 2.12
CA GLN A 4 -8.02 -5.06 1.27
C GLN A 4 -8.23 -3.71 1.98
N VAL A 5 -8.15 -2.62 1.22
CA VAL A 5 -8.36 -1.27 1.74
C VAL A 5 -9.61 -0.67 1.12
N ASP A 6 -10.38 0.03 1.94
CA ASP A 6 -11.51 0.81 1.45
C ASP A 6 -11.01 1.96 0.58
N LYS A 7 -11.38 1.93 -0.70
CA LYS A 7 -10.91 2.89 -1.72
C LYS A 7 -11.33 4.33 -1.38
N ASP A 8 -12.52 4.53 -0.82
CA ASP A 8 -13.04 5.87 -0.55
C ASP A 8 -12.26 6.50 0.62
N SER A 9 -11.98 5.70 1.65
CA SER A 9 -11.13 6.11 2.77
C SER A 9 -9.71 6.42 2.33
N LEU A 10 -9.11 5.58 1.47
CA LEU A 10 -7.78 5.83 0.91
C LEU A 10 -7.75 7.14 0.12
N PHE A 11 -8.68 7.32 -0.81
CA PHE A 11 -8.76 8.51 -1.64
C PHE A 11 -8.99 9.78 -0.82
N ASN A 12 -9.81 9.73 0.22
CA ASN A 12 -10.01 10.84 1.14
C ASN A 12 -8.73 11.19 1.92
N THR A 13 -7.96 10.21 2.39
CA THR A 13 -6.69 10.44 3.10
C THR A 13 -5.65 11.11 2.22
N PHE A 14 -5.56 10.71 0.95
CA PHE A 14 -4.63 11.31 -0.01
C PHE A 14 -5.21 12.52 -0.76
N GLY A 15 -6.48 12.87 -0.55
CA GLY A 15 -7.15 14.01 -1.20
C GLY A 15 -7.37 13.82 -2.70
N VAL A 16 -7.48 12.58 -3.18
CA VAL A 16 -7.61 12.23 -4.60
C VAL A 16 -9.00 11.69 -4.93
N LYS A 17 -9.32 11.53 -6.22
CA LYS A 17 -10.63 11.01 -6.70
C LYS A 17 -10.55 9.68 -7.42
N ASN A 18 -9.36 9.27 -7.83
CA ASN A 18 -9.13 8.04 -8.59
C ASN A 18 -7.69 7.55 -8.35
N PHE A 19 -7.41 6.33 -8.80
CA PHE A 19 -6.11 5.68 -8.63
C PHE A 19 -5.00 6.34 -9.45
N GLU A 20 -5.30 6.85 -10.65
CA GLU A 20 -4.32 7.60 -11.48
C GLU A 20 -3.77 8.82 -10.74
N LEU A 21 -4.62 9.58 -10.06
CA LEU A 21 -4.22 10.73 -9.25
C LEU A 21 -3.52 10.31 -7.96
N LEU A 22 -3.80 9.10 -7.44
CA LEU A 22 -3.14 8.57 -6.25
C LEU A 22 -1.63 8.43 -6.48
N HIS A 23 -1.22 7.91 -7.63
CA HIS A 23 0.21 7.80 -7.98
C HIS A 23 0.90 9.17 -7.94
N SER A 24 0.28 10.18 -8.57
CA SER A 24 0.80 11.55 -8.57
C SER A 24 0.81 12.16 -7.16
N ALA A 25 -0.21 11.92 -6.34
CA ALA A 25 -0.26 12.43 -4.97
C ALA A 25 0.82 11.81 -4.08
N ILE A 26 1.04 10.50 -4.21
CA ILE A 26 2.10 9.76 -3.52
C ILE A 26 3.49 10.28 -3.93
N ASP A 27 3.74 10.46 -5.23
CA ASP A 27 5.03 10.97 -5.74
C ASP A 27 5.34 12.40 -5.25
N ASN A 28 4.30 13.20 -4.99
CA ASN A 28 4.45 14.56 -4.47
C ASN A 28 4.52 14.63 -2.93
N MET A 29 4.33 13.51 -2.23
CA MET A 29 4.42 13.44 -0.77
C MET A 29 5.77 12.87 -0.31
N ALA A 30 6.18 13.23 0.91
CA ALA A 30 7.33 12.60 1.52
C ALA A 30 7.07 11.10 1.75
N PRO A 31 7.99 10.19 1.37
CA PRO A 31 7.77 8.75 1.49
C PRO A 31 7.36 8.30 2.90
N SER A 32 7.98 8.86 3.94
CA SER A 32 7.66 8.56 5.34
C SER A 32 6.22 8.93 5.73
N LEU A 33 5.66 9.99 5.14
CA LEU A 33 4.28 10.39 5.39
C LEU A 33 3.29 9.46 4.69
N VAL A 34 3.62 9.03 3.46
CA VAL A 34 2.83 8.03 2.74
C VAL A 34 2.81 6.73 3.51
N GLU A 35 3.97 6.25 3.95
CA GLU A 35 4.09 5.05 4.79
C GLU A 35 3.28 5.16 6.10
N TYR A 36 3.29 6.34 6.74
CA TYR A 36 2.47 6.58 7.94
C TYR A 36 0.97 6.43 7.64
N TYR A 37 0.46 7.04 6.58
CA TYR A 37 -0.94 6.88 6.19
C TYR A 37 -1.28 5.44 5.82
N LEU A 38 -0.44 4.77 5.03
CA LEU A 38 -0.64 3.37 4.65
C LEU A 38 -0.63 2.44 5.88
N SER A 39 0.21 2.73 6.88
CA SER A 39 0.24 1.96 8.12
C SER A 39 -1.10 1.97 8.87
N SER A 40 -1.86 3.07 8.77
CA SER A 40 -3.17 3.20 9.41
C SER A 40 -4.27 2.37 8.73
N PHE A 41 -4.07 1.98 7.47
CA PHE A 41 -4.98 1.12 6.71
C PHE A 41 -4.70 -0.37 6.88
N ARG A 42 -3.66 -0.74 7.65
CA ARG A 42 -3.35 -2.15 7.88
C ARG A 42 -4.45 -2.77 8.76
N SER A 43 -5.08 -3.82 8.25
CA SER A 43 -5.85 -4.75 9.07
C SER A 43 -4.98 -5.94 9.45
N ASP A 44 -5.31 -6.59 10.57
CA ASP A 44 -4.74 -7.88 10.98
C ASP A 44 -5.32 -9.04 10.13
N ASP A 45 -6.38 -8.77 9.36
CA ASP A 45 -7.01 -9.75 8.48
C ASP A 45 -6.11 -10.07 7.28
N GLU A 46 -5.47 -11.23 7.34
CA GLU A 46 -4.69 -11.76 6.23
C GLU A 46 -5.62 -12.26 5.12
N LEU A 47 -5.65 -11.54 4.00
CA LEU A 47 -6.46 -11.90 2.85
C LEU A 47 -5.65 -12.73 1.84
N TYR A 48 -6.29 -13.74 1.24
CA TYR A 48 -5.69 -14.43 0.11
C TYR A 48 -5.84 -13.56 -1.14
N PHE A 49 -4.72 -13.07 -1.66
CA PHE A 49 -4.69 -12.19 -2.83
C PHE A 49 -4.03 -12.87 -4.03
N ASN A 50 -4.75 -12.97 -5.14
CA ASN A 50 -4.22 -13.55 -6.38
C ASN A 50 -3.53 -12.47 -7.22
N LYS A 51 -2.19 -12.52 -7.29
CA LYS A 51 -1.40 -11.53 -8.04
C LYS A 51 -1.63 -11.56 -9.56
N ARG A 52 -2.36 -12.55 -10.11
CA ARG A 52 -2.70 -12.63 -11.54
C ARG A 52 -3.81 -11.66 -11.96
N ASP A 53 -4.62 -11.20 -11.02
CA ASP A 53 -5.77 -10.32 -11.29
C ASP A 53 -5.44 -8.84 -11.07
N ILE A 54 -4.15 -8.50 -10.95
CA ILE A 54 -3.66 -7.13 -10.76
C ILE A 54 -3.70 -6.39 -12.10
N GLU A 55 -4.39 -5.26 -12.13
CA GLU A 55 -4.38 -4.30 -13.23
C GLU A 55 -3.15 -3.39 -13.12
N GLU A 56 -2.96 -2.76 -11.95
CA GLU A 56 -1.80 -1.89 -11.68
C GLU A 56 -1.24 -2.09 -10.28
N SER A 57 0.03 -1.72 -10.10
CA SER A 57 0.74 -1.80 -8.82
C SER A 57 1.61 -0.58 -8.60
N ILE A 58 1.61 -0.07 -7.37
CA ILE A 58 2.48 1.02 -6.92
C ILE A 58 3.30 0.52 -5.75
N SER A 59 4.62 0.70 -5.81
CA SER A 59 5.53 0.33 -4.72
C SER A 59 6.05 1.59 -4.03
N ILE A 60 5.83 1.68 -2.71
CA ILE A 60 6.23 2.79 -1.85
C ILE A 60 7.01 2.24 -0.67
N GLY A 61 8.34 2.31 -0.74
CA GLY A 61 9.21 1.81 0.32
C GLY A 61 8.94 0.32 0.61
N ASP A 62 8.51 0.03 1.84
CA ASP A 62 8.17 -1.32 2.29
C ASP A 62 6.70 -1.72 1.98
N TYR A 63 5.89 -0.83 1.40
CA TYR A 63 4.49 -1.06 1.04
C TYR A 63 4.30 -1.21 -0.47
N ASN A 64 3.36 -2.08 -0.86
CA ASN A 64 2.85 -2.17 -2.21
C ASN A 64 1.32 -1.98 -2.21
N LEU A 65 0.84 -1.09 -3.06
CA LEU A 65 -0.56 -0.95 -3.40
C LEU A 65 -0.84 -1.69 -4.70
N TYR A 66 -1.92 -2.45 -4.72
CA TYR A 66 -2.41 -3.16 -5.90
C TYR A 66 -3.83 -2.74 -6.19
N ILE A 67 -4.16 -2.61 -7.47
CA ILE A 67 -5.53 -2.45 -7.95
C ILE A 67 -5.86 -3.61 -8.88
N ASP A 68 -7.04 -4.21 -8.68
CA ASP A 68 -7.56 -5.26 -9.57
C ASP A 68 -8.45 -4.67 -10.69
N TYR A 69 -8.79 -5.50 -11.68
CA TYR A 69 -9.71 -5.12 -12.76
C TYR A 69 -11.13 -4.74 -12.28
N THR A 70 -11.48 -5.05 -11.03
CA THR A 70 -12.75 -4.68 -10.40
C THR A 70 -12.63 -3.36 -9.61
N LYS A 71 -11.48 -2.68 -9.67
CA LYS A 71 -11.15 -1.45 -8.94
C LYS A 71 -11.15 -1.63 -7.41
N ASN A 72 -10.89 -2.84 -6.90
CA ASN A 72 -10.57 -3.03 -5.49
C ASN A 72 -9.09 -2.73 -5.25
N ILE A 73 -8.80 -2.15 -4.09
CA ILE A 73 -7.44 -1.76 -3.71
C ILE A 73 -6.94 -2.67 -2.59
N TYR A 74 -5.72 -3.15 -2.73
CA TYR A 74 -5.07 -4.02 -1.75
C TYR A 74 -3.74 -3.40 -1.34
N LEU A 75 -3.45 -3.50 -0.05
CA LEU A 75 -2.21 -3.03 0.54
C LEU A 75 -1.43 -4.23 1.05
N GLU A 76 -0.28 -4.48 0.46
CA GLU A 76 0.70 -5.43 0.94
C GLU A 76 1.80 -4.67 1.67
N LEU A 77 2.11 -5.05 2.90
CA LEU A 77 3.41 -4.72 3.46
C LEU A 77 4.36 -5.84 3.07
N ASN A 78 5.38 -5.48 2.31
CA ASN A 78 6.52 -6.34 2.08
C ASN A 78 7.34 -6.32 3.36
N SER A 79 6.99 -7.20 4.29
CA SER A 79 7.80 -7.56 5.44
C SER A 79 9.05 -8.31 4.97
N THR A 80 9.85 -7.73 4.07
CA THR A 80 11.27 -8.05 4.07
C THR A 80 11.71 -7.62 5.46
N THR A 81 11.92 -8.60 6.31
CA THR A 81 12.52 -8.44 7.61
C THR A 81 13.71 -7.49 7.48
N LYS A 82 13.49 -6.21 7.81
CA LYS A 82 14.47 -5.51 8.64
C LYS A 82 14.46 -6.29 9.95
N GLU A 83 15.13 -7.44 9.95
CA GLU A 83 15.83 -7.91 11.14
C GLU A 83 16.74 -6.74 11.51
N SER A 84 16.15 -5.87 12.31
CA SER A 84 16.91 -4.94 13.11
C SER A 84 17.86 -5.81 13.93
N THR A 85 19.14 -5.57 13.75
CA THR A 85 20.26 -6.01 14.60
C THR A 85 20.56 -7.51 14.63
N GLU A 86 21.28 -8.00 13.61
CA GLU A 86 22.39 -8.92 13.89
C GLU A 86 23.70 -8.15 13.75
N SER A 87 24.36 -8.02 14.89
CA SER A 87 25.44 -7.11 15.21
C SER A 87 26.67 -7.29 14.31
N PHE A 88 27.31 -6.18 13.93
CA PHE A 88 28.74 -6.18 13.64
C PHE A 88 29.49 -6.64 14.90
N TRP A 89 29.98 -7.89 14.88
CA TRP A 89 31.08 -8.36 15.72
C TRP A 89 32.06 -9.15 14.87
#